data_AF-A0A9P9QN38-F1
#
_entry.id   AF-A0A9P9QN38-F1
#
_cell.length_a   1.000
_cell.length_b   1.000
_cell.length_c   1.000
_cell.angle_alpha   90.00
_cell.angle_beta   90.00
_cell.angle_gamma   90.00
#
_symmetry.space_group_name_H-M   'P 1'
#
loop_
_entity.id
_entity.type
_entity.pdbx_description
1 polymer ?
#
loop_
_entity_poly.entity_id
_entity_poly.type
_entity_poly.pdbx_seq_one_letter_code
_entity_poly.pdbx_strand_id
1 'polypeptide(L)'
;MSTTPPNLPTLPSELLLHILSFLDIPDLLTLTRTSHPLRSLSLDPLLHIARLHRASISLSHSLPLRPSLADLMAHRIYITRTTLAARSLGRNLIRIKLNRQLLKRPSAEELVQLGVLPRECWSRKSGGTGMAPALVETKRRVERERVKDTLRHWVEEWRRRGSEALEARGVEEGGQKPDVRRMARRFGRDRDAREGPRWGAQRREGREAPTRAKVLGLRRFWEKVGREGGVPSPAL
;
A
#
# COMPACT_ATOMS: atom_id res chain seq x y z
N MET A 1 74.51 13.35 0.58
CA MET A 1 73.91 12.14 1.18
C MET A 1 72.59 11.91 0.45
N SER A 2 72.59 11.06 -0.59
CA SER A 2 71.39 10.77 -1.37
C SER A 2 70.46 9.89 -0.56
N THR A 3 69.35 10.45 -0.06
CA THR A 3 68.28 9.68 0.57
C THR A 3 67.51 8.95 -0.53
N THR A 4 67.87 7.71 -0.80
CA THR A 4 67.05 6.81 -1.61
C THR A 4 65.66 6.72 -0.98
N PRO A 5 64.56 6.88 -1.74
CA PRO A 5 63.22 6.79 -1.17
C PRO A 5 63.02 5.43 -0.49
N PRO A 6 62.28 5.36 0.62
CA PRO A 6 62.02 4.10 1.30
C PRO A 6 61.27 3.17 0.34
N ASN A 7 61.94 2.10 -0.09
CA ASN A 7 61.37 1.09 -0.96
C ASN A 7 60.82 -0.04 -0.09
N LEU A 8 59.73 -0.69 -0.50
CA LEU A 8 59.14 -1.81 0.23
C LEU A 8 60.14 -2.88 0.76
N PRO A 9 61.16 -3.34 -0.01
CA PRO A 9 62.13 -4.33 0.49
C PRO A 9 63.15 -3.79 1.50
N THR A 10 63.16 -2.49 1.83
CA THR A 10 64.01 -1.94 2.90
C THR A 10 63.34 -2.06 4.27
N LEU A 11 62.09 -2.51 4.34
CA LEU A 11 61.39 -2.78 5.59
C LEU A 11 61.91 -4.07 6.26
N PRO A 12 61.88 -4.14 7.61
CA PRO A 12 62.12 -5.36 8.35
C PRO A 12 61.22 -6.53 7.89
N SER A 13 61.77 -7.74 7.90
CA SER A 13 61.07 -8.96 7.47
C SER A 13 59.78 -9.23 8.26
N GLU A 14 59.75 -8.85 9.53
CA GLU A 14 58.60 -9.02 10.42
C GLU A 14 57.41 -8.17 9.95
N LEU A 15 57.68 -6.92 9.55
CA LEU A 15 56.66 -6.02 9.04
C LEU A 15 56.15 -6.47 7.68
N LEU A 16 57.05 -6.97 6.83
CA LEU A 16 56.66 -7.56 5.55
C LEU A 16 55.80 -8.80 5.74
N LEU A 17 56.20 -9.75 6.60
CA LEU A 17 55.39 -10.94 6.90
C LEU A 17 54.02 -10.60 7.47
N HIS A 18 53.93 -9.57 8.31
CA HIS A 18 52.65 -9.09 8.82
C HIS A 18 51.76 -8.57 7.68
N ILE A 19 52.29 -7.73 6.77
CA ILE A 19 51.55 -7.21 5.62
C ILE A 19 51.10 -8.36 4.70
N LEU A 20 52.01 -9.27 4.36
CA LEU A 20 51.73 -10.42 3.50
C LEU A 20 50.69 -11.38 4.10
N SER A 21 50.52 -11.40 5.42
CA SER A 21 49.48 -12.22 6.08
C SER A 21 48.04 -11.82 5.72
N PHE A 22 47.82 -10.58 5.27
CA PHE A 22 46.51 -10.07 4.87
C PHE A 22 46.22 -10.21 3.37
N LEU A 23 47.23 -10.57 2.58
CA LEU A 23 47.07 -10.72 1.13
C LEU A 23 46.45 -12.07 0.77
N ASP A 24 45.72 -12.08 -0.33
CA ASP A 24 45.14 -13.30 -0.88
C ASP A 24 46.20 -14.16 -1.59
N ILE A 25 45.90 -15.44 -1.79
CA ILE A 25 46.79 -16.38 -2.48
C ILE A 25 47.25 -15.87 -3.87
N PRO A 26 46.37 -15.37 -4.76
CA PRO A 26 46.80 -14.79 -6.03
C PRO A 26 47.76 -13.62 -5.88
N ASP A 27 47.57 -12.76 -4.87
CA ASP A 27 48.42 -11.59 -4.65
C ASP A 27 49.81 -11.99 -4.15
N LEU A 28 49.91 -13.02 -3.30
CA LEU A 28 51.20 -13.56 -2.90
C LEU A 28 51.95 -14.18 -4.09
N LEU A 29 51.24 -14.86 -4.99
CA LEU A 29 51.83 -15.41 -6.21
C LEU A 29 52.35 -14.30 -7.14
N THR A 30 51.64 -13.18 -7.27
CA THR A 30 52.17 -12.05 -8.06
C THR A 30 53.42 -11.45 -7.43
N LEU A 31 53.47 -11.33 -6.09
CA LEU A 31 54.66 -10.86 -5.37
C LEU A 31 55.89 -11.74 -5.52
N THR A 32 55.72 -13.06 -5.71
CA THR A 32 56.87 -13.93 -6.03
C THR A 32 57.55 -13.58 -7.36
N ARG A 33 56.87 -12.87 -8.26
CA ARG A 33 57.37 -12.51 -9.59
C ARG A 33 58.00 -11.11 -9.61
N THR A 34 57.74 -10.27 -8.61
CA THR A 34 58.20 -8.87 -8.60
C THR A 34 59.59 -8.71 -7.99
N SER A 35 59.94 -9.48 -6.95
CA SER A 35 61.26 -9.40 -6.33
C SER A 35 61.68 -10.69 -5.62
N HIS A 36 62.98 -10.95 -5.55
CA HIS A 36 63.57 -12.07 -4.81
C HIS A 36 63.29 -12.06 -3.29
N PRO A 37 63.42 -10.94 -2.56
CA PRO A 37 63.11 -10.91 -1.13
C PRO A 37 61.64 -11.22 -0.85
N LEU A 38 60.71 -10.64 -1.62
CA LEU A 38 59.29 -10.95 -1.46
C LEU A 38 58.95 -12.37 -1.89
N ARG A 39 59.65 -12.94 -2.87
CA ARG A 39 59.52 -14.37 -3.21
C ARG A 39 59.87 -15.26 -2.01
N SER A 40 60.95 -14.97 -1.30
CA SER A 40 61.35 -15.75 -0.13
C SER A 40 60.34 -15.65 1.01
N LEU A 41 59.84 -14.45 1.29
CA LEU A 41 58.87 -14.21 2.37
C LEU A 41 57.46 -14.73 2.03
N SER A 42 57.02 -14.63 0.76
CA SER A 42 55.73 -15.16 0.32
C SER A 42 55.66 -16.68 0.33
N LEU A 43 56.81 -17.38 0.27
CA LEU A 43 56.91 -18.84 0.34
C LEU A 43 57.25 -19.34 1.76
N ASP A 44 57.34 -18.44 2.74
CA ASP A 44 57.69 -18.79 4.12
C ASP A 44 56.59 -19.66 4.75
N PRO A 45 56.91 -20.86 5.28
CA PRO A 45 55.94 -21.69 5.98
C PRO A 45 55.29 -20.99 7.18
N LEU A 46 56.00 -20.10 7.88
CA LEU A 46 55.45 -19.40 9.05
C LEU A 46 54.28 -18.49 8.68
N LEU A 47 54.38 -17.80 7.54
CA LEU A 47 53.29 -17.00 6.98
C LEU A 47 52.06 -17.86 6.70
N HIS A 48 52.25 -19.04 6.09
CA HIS A 48 51.14 -19.92 5.73
C HIS A 48 50.49 -20.58 6.96
N ILE A 49 51.28 -20.93 7.98
CA ILE A 49 50.77 -21.44 9.26
C ILE A 49 49.92 -20.37 9.96
N ALA A 50 50.40 -19.12 10.04
CA ALA A 50 49.66 -18.02 10.66
C ALA A 50 48.34 -17.72 9.93
N ARG A 51 48.36 -17.74 8.59
CA ARG A 51 47.15 -17.56 7.77
C ARG A 51 46.14 -18.69 7.96
N LEU A 52 46.62 -19.94 8.01
CA LEU A 52 45.77 -21.10 8.26
C LEU A 52 45.10 -21.01 9.64
N HIS A 53 45.87 -20.66 10.67
CA HIS A 53 45.34 -20.49 12.02
C HIS A 53 44.28 -19.38 12.08
N ARG A 54 44.55 -18.23 11.45
CA ARG A 54 43.59 -17.12 11.37
C ARG A 54 42.32 -17.50 10.61
N ALA A 55 42.46 -18.19 9.49
CA ALA A 55 41.33 -18.68 8.71
C ALA A 55 40.50 -19.70 9.52
N SER A 56 41.15 -20.61 10.24
CA SER A 56 40.49 -21.58 11.12
C SER A 56 39.66 -20.89 12.20
N ILE A 57 40.22 -19.90 12.90
CA ILE A 57 39.50 -19.09 13.89
C ILE A 57 38.31 -18.38 13.24
N SER A 58 38.53 -17.70 12.11
CA SER A 58 37.47 -16.99 11.40
C SER A 58 36.32 -17.92 10.96
N LEU A 59 36.64 -19.11 10.45
CA LEU A 59 35.66 -20.11 10.04
C LEU A 59 34.89 -20.68 11.23
N SER A 60 35.59 -20.97 12.34
CA SER A 60 34.94 -21.47 13.57
C SER A 60 33.89 -20.49 14.12
N HIS A 61 34.14 -19.18 13.98
CA HIS A 61 33.20 -18.14 14.39
C HIS A 61 32.08 -17.89 13.37
N SER A 62 32.39 -17.90 12.06
CA SER A 62 31.43 -17.54 11.01
C SER A 62 30.49 -18.67 10.58
N LEU A 63 30.93 -19.93 10.65
CA LEU A 63 30.11 -21.07 10.24
C LEU A 63 28.82 -21.22 11.07
N PRO A 64 28.81 -21.06 12.41
CA PRO A 64 27.58 -21.12 13.21
C PRO A 64 26.60 -19.97 12.94
N LEU A 65 27.10 -18.80 12.52
CA LEU A 65 26.27 -17.64 12.17
C LEU A 65 25.60 -17.78 10.79
N ARG A 66 25.93 -18.84 10.04
CA ARG A 66 25.40 -19.08 8.71
C ARG A 66 23.89 -19.41 8.79
N PRO A 67 23.04 -18.72 8.01
CA PRO A 67 21.61 -19.04 7.96
C PRO A 67 21.37 -20.45 7.43
N SER A 68 20.29 -21.08 7.89
CA SER A 68 19.95 -22.43 7.45
C SER A 68 19.57 -22.45 5.97
N LEU A 69 19.65 -23.63 5.34
CA LEU A 69 19.22 -23.79 3.95
C LEU A 69 17.74 -23.41 3.76
N ALA A 70 16.90 -23.74 4.75
CA ALA A 70 15.49 -23.40 4.74
C ALA A 70 15.30 -21.87 4.74
N ASP A 71 16.07 -21.13 5.54
CA ASP A 71 16.03 -19.67 5.57
C ASP A 71 16.47 -19.08 4.23
N LEU A 72 17.54 -19.60 3.64
CA LEU A 72 18.01 -19.16 2.32
C LEU A 72 16.97 -19.41 1.22
N MET A 73 16.23 -20.53 1.29
CA MET A 73 15.13 -20.83 0.38
C MET A 73 13.93 -19.89 0.62
N ALA A 74 13.59 -19.60 1.87
CA ALA A 74 12.52 -18.68 2.24
C ALA A 74 12.79 -17.26 1.73
N HIS A 75 14.04 -16.78 1.87
CA HIS A 75 14.49 -15.49 1.36
C HIS A 75 14.73 -15.48 -0.16
N ARG A 76 14.48 -16.60 -0.86
CA ARG A 76 14.69 -16.77 -2.32
C ARG A 76 16.13 -16.51 -2.77
N ILE A 77 17.09 -16.69 -1.87
CA ILE A 77 18.53 -16.59 -2.15
C ILE A 77 19.03 -17.90 -2.75
N TYR A 78 18.67 -19.04 -2.14
CA TYR A 78 18.98 -20.35 -2.70
C TYR A 78 17.84 -20.84 -3.60
N ILE A 79 18.16 -21.10 -4.86
CA ILE A 79 17.19 -21.50 -5.89
C ILE A 79 17.59 -22.88 -6.42
N THR A 80 16.72 -23.86 -6.21
CA THR A 80 16.86 -25.20 -6.81
C THR A 80 16.48 -25.19 -8.30
N ARG A 81 16.95 -26.18 -9.07
CA ARG A 81 16.55 -26.35 -10.47
C ARG A 81 15.03 -26.45 -10.64
N THR A 82 14.35 -27.12 -9.70
CA THR A 82 12.89 -27.27 -9.68
C THR A 82 12.18 -25.95 -9.44
N THR A 83 12.64 -25.14 -8.47
CA THR A 83 12.05 -23.83 -8.20
C THR A 83 12.29 -22.85 -9.35
N LEU A 84 13.44 -22.92 -10.02
CA LEU A 84 13.70 -22.14 -11.23
C LEU A 84 12.72 -22.50 -12.35
N ALA A 85 12.55 -23.79 -12.65
CA ALA A 85 11.59 -24.27 -13.65
C ALA A 85 10.15 -23.85 -13.30
N ALA A 86 9.74 -24.02 -12.04
CA ALA A 86 8.43 -23.60 -11.55
C ALA A 86 8.21 -22.09 -11.70
N ARG A 87 9.23 -21.25 -11.46
CA ARG A 87 9.15 -19.80 -11.67
C ARG A 87 8.96 -19.44 -13.14
N SER A 88 9.66 -20.12 -14.04
CA SER A 88 9.50 -19.92 -15.49
C SER A 88 8.09 -20.27 -15.94
N LEU A 89 7.59 -21.45 -15.53
CA LEU A 89 6.22 -21.88 -15.82
C LEU A 89 5.19 -20.92 -15.23
N GLY A 90 5.33 -20.55 -13.95
CA GLY A 90 4.43 -19.60 -13.28
C GLY A 90 4.36 -18.25 -13.99
N ARG A 91 5.50 -17.72 -14.45
CA ARG A 91 5.53 -16.49 -15.27
C ARG A 91 4.83 -16.66 -16.61
N ASN A 92 5.02 -17.80 -17.28
CA ASN A 92 4.34 -18.08 -18.55
C ASN A 92 2.83 -18.19 -18.35
N LEU A 93 2.37 -18.86 -17.29
CA LEU A 93 0.95 -18.96 -16.95
C LEU A 93 0.34 -17.58 -16.63
N ILE A 94 1.05 -16.74 -15.86
CA ILE A 94 0.64 -15.36 -15.59
C ILE A 94 0.57 -14.56 -16.90
N ARG A 95 1.56 -14.69 -17.79
CA ARG A 95 1.57 -14.03 -19.10
C ARG A 95 0.34 -14.44 -19.93
N ILE A 96 0.05 -15.73 -20.02
CA ILE A 96 -1.12 -16.23 -20.75
C ILE A 96 -2.41 -15.69 -20.12
N LYS A 97 -2.52 -15.70 -18.78
CA LYS A 97 -3.68 -15.16 -18.06
C LYS A 97 -3.88 -13.68 -18.34
N LEU A 98 -2.82 -12.87 -18.23
CA LEU A 98 -2.86 -11.44 -18.49
C LEU A 98 -3.22 -11.15 -19.95
N ASN A 99 -2.62 -11.85 -20.91
CA ASN A 99 -2.97 -11.69 -22.33
C ASN A 99 -4.47 -11.93 -22.57
N ARG A 100 -5.02 -12.99 -21.98
CA ARG A 100 -6.47 -13.27 -22.06
C ARG A 100 -7.32 -12.19 -21.39
N GLN A 101 -6.88 -11.65 -20.26
CA GLN A 101 -7.60 -10.59 -19.54
C GLN A 101 -7.53 -9.23 -20.25
N LEU A 102 -6.39 -8.91 -20.86
CA LEU A 102 -6.20 -7.67 -21.61
C LEU A 102 -7.06 -7.64 -22.87
N LEU A 103 -7.27 -8.77 -23.54
CA LEU A 103 -8.21 -8.87 -24.67
C LEU A 103 -9.66 -8.60 -24.25
N LYS A 104 -10.02 -8.93 -23.00
CA LYS A 104 -11.36 -8.69 -22.44
C LYS A 104 -11.47 -7.35 -21.70
N ARG A 105 -10.47 -6.47 -21.85
CA ARG A 105 -10.42 -5.21 -21.10
C ARG A 105 -11.55 -4.27 -21.59
N PRO A 106 -12.46 -3.84 -20.72
CA PRO A 106 -13.50 -2.89 -21.09
C PRO A 106 -12.89 -1.54 -21.47
N SER A 107 -13.55 -0.83 -22.36
CA SER A 107 -13.13 0.52 -22.76
C SER A 107 -13.28 1.50 -21.58
N ALA A 108 -12.52 2.60 -21.61
CA ALA A 108 -12.64 3.62 -20.56
C ALA A 108 -14.04 4.25 -20.52
N GLU A 109 -14.74 4.30 -21.65
CA GLU A 109 -16.11 4.77 -21.75
C GLU A 109 -17.10 3.81 -21.07
N GLU A 110 -16.96 2.50 -21.27
CA GLU A 110 -17.74 1.49 -20.55
C GLU A 110 -17.53 1.59 -19.04
N LEU A 111 -16.29 1.83 -18.58
CA LEU A 111 -16.00 2.02 -17.15
C LEU A 111 -16.68 3.26 -16.57
N VAL A 112 -16.86 4.31 -17.36
CA VAL A 112 -17.62 5.51 -16.98
C VAL A 112 -19.13 5.21 -16.94
N GLN A 113 -19.65 4.44 -17.89
CA GLN A 113 -21.06 4.03 -17.92
C GLN A 113 -21.41 3.12 -16.72
N LEU A 114 -20.49 2.23 -16.34
CA LEU A 114 -20.61 1.37 -15.16
C LEU A 114 -20.37 2.12 -13.84
N GLY A 115 -19.98 3.40 -13.88
CA GLY A 115 -19.73 4.21 -12.69
C GLY A 115 -18.44 3.87 -11.92
N VAL A 116 -17.55 3.07 -12.51
CA VAL A 116 -16.25 2.72 -11.92
C VAL A 116 -15.27 3.87 -12.08
N LEU A 117 -15.21 4.47 -13.28
CA LEU A 117 -14.36 5.64 -13.55
C LEU A 117 -15.21 6.92 -13.45
N PRO A 118 -14.77 7.94 -12.67
CA PRO A 118 -15.37 9.27 -12.69
C PRO A 118 -15.40 9.84 -14.12
N ARG A 119 -16.53 10.46 -14.51
CA ARG A 119 -16.66 11.13 -15.82
C ARG A 119 -15.61 12.22 -16.01
N GLU A 120 -15.19 12.83 -14.91
CA GLU A 120 -14.20 13.90 -14.85
C GLU A 120 -12.80 13.43 -15.25
N CYS A 121 -12.48 12.14 -15.04
CA CYS A 121 -11.18 11.54 -15.38
C CYS A 121 -11.04 11.20 -16.87
N TRP A 122 -12.14 11.18 -17.62
CA TRP A 122 -12.15 10.71 -19.00
C TRP A 122 -12.64 11.81 -19.95
N SER A 123 -11.97 11.93 -21.09
CA SER A 123 -12.34 12.84 -22.17
C SER A 123 -12.51 12.03 -23.46
N ARG A 124 -13.64 12.24 -24.15
CA ARG A 124 -13.92 11.62 -25.45
C ARG A 124 -13.02 12.17 -26.56
N LYS A 125 -12.52 13.39 -26.42
CA LYS A 125 -11.68 14.05 -27.43
C LYS A 125 -10.24 13.57 -27.28
N SER A 126 -9.66 13.09 -28.38
CA SER A 126 -8.29 12.52 -28.49
C SER A 126 -7.16 13.45 -27.99
N GLY A 127 -7.43 14.73 -27.73
CA GLY A 127 -6.47 15.69 -27.17
C GLY A 127 -6.95 16.43 -25.91
N GLY A 128 -8.08 16.02 -25.31
CA GLY A 128 -8.56 16.63 -24.07
C GLY A 128 -7.98 15.93 -22.85
N THR A 129 -7.15 16.62 -22.07
CA THR A 129 -6.63 16.09 -20.82
C THR A 129 -7.79 15.93 -19.83
N GLY A 130 -8.21 14.69 -19.57
CA GLY A 130 -9.11 14.38 -18.47
C GLY A 130 -8.50 14.83 -17.15
N MET A 131 -9.33 15.11 -16.13
CA MET A 131 -8.83 15.52 -14.82
C MET A 131 -8.00 14.39 -14.20
N ALA A 132 -6.84 14.73 -13.62
CA ALA A 132 -6.02 13.74 -12.93
C ALA A 132 -6.83 13.08 -11.79
N PRO A 133 -6.74 11.74 -11.60
CA PRO A 133 -7.50 11.04 -10.57
C PRO A 133 -7.32 11.61 -9.16
N ALA A 134 -6.10 12.10 -8.85
CA ALA A 134 -5.79 12.72 -7.56
C ALA A 134 -6.61 14.00 -7.27
N LEU A 135 -7.07 14.71 -8.30
CA LEU A 135 -7.79 15.98 -8.15
C LEU A 135 -9.32 15.82 -8.13
N VAL A 136 -9.83 14.63 -8.46
CA VAL A 136 -11.29 14.41 -8.54
C VAL A 136 -11.95 14.57 -7.19
N GLU A 137 -11.33 14.08 -6.13
CA GLU A 137 -11.89 14.20 -4.79
C GLU A 137 -11.92 15.66 -4.32
N THR A 138 -10.84 16.42 -4.56
CA THR A 138 -10.79 17.85 -4.25
C THR A 138 -11.85 18.63 -5.02
N LYS A 139 -12.02 18.36 -6.32
CA LYS A 139 -13.06 19.00 -7.13
C LYS A 139 -14.45 18.67 -6.59
N ARG A 140 -14.76 17.39 -6.36
CA ARG A 140 -16.06 16.96 -5.83
C ARG A 140 -16.34 17.55 -4.45
N ARG A 141 -15.31 17.69 -3.61
CA ARG A 141 -15.45 18.36 -2.30
C ARG A 141 -15.85 19.82 -2.48
N VAL A 142 -15.14 20.56 -3.34
CA VAL A 142 -15.44 21.96 -3.62
C VAL A 142 -16.84 22.12 -4.25
N GLU A 143 -17.21 21.27 -5.19
CA GLU A 143 -18.54 21.27 -5.81
C GLU A 143 -19.64 20.97 -4.79
N ARG A 144 -19.43 20.00 -3.88
CA ARG A 144 -20.37 19.74 -2.79
C ARG A 144 -20.53 20.93 -1.86
N GLU A 145 -19.44 21.61 -1.50
CA GLU A 145 -19.53 22.81 -0.66
C GLU A 145 -20.25 23.95 -1.38
N ARG A 146 -19.95 24.18 -2.68
CA ARG A 146 -20.68 25.16 -3.50
C ARG A 146 -22.18 24.86 -3.56
N VAL A 147 -22.56 23.60 -3.76
CA VAL A 147 -23.98 23.20 -3.77
C VAL A 147 -24.62 23.39 -2.39
N LYS A 148 -23.89 23.13 -1.30
CA LYS A 148 -24.40 23.42 0.05
C LYS A 148 -24.60 24.90 0.28
N ASP A 149 -23.68 25.75 -0.19
CA ASP A 149 -23.77 27.21 -0.07
C ASP A 149 -24.97 27.77 -0.83
N THR A 150 -25.19 27.32 -2.07
CA THR A 150 -26.35 27.75 -2.86
C THR A 150 -27.66 27.27 -2.25
N LEU A 151 -27.70 26.04 -1.74
CA LEU A 151 -28.88 25.52 -1.04
C LEU A 151 -29.14 26.25 0.28
N ARG A 152 -28.10 26.60 1.05
CA ARG A 152 -28.25 27.41 2.27
C ARG A 152 -28.90 28.75 1.96
N HIS A 153 -28.36 29.48 0.99
CA HIS A 153 -28.90 30.77 0.61
C HIS A 153 -30.33 30.66 0.07
N TRP A 154 -30.62 29.65 -0.76
CA TRP A 154 -31.98 29.41 -1.24
C TRP A 154 -32.97 29.12 -0.11
N VAL A 155 -32.57 28.32 0.89
CA VAL A 155 -33.42 28.04 2.06
C VAL A 155 -33.63 29.29 2.91
N GLU A 156 -32.60 30.13 3.08
CA GLU A 156 -32.70 31.40 3.82
C GLU A 156 -33.64 32.38 3.12
N GLU A 157 -33.50 32.56 1.81
CA GLU A 157 -34.37 33.39 0.98
C GLU A 157 -35.82 32.86 0.99
N TRP A 158 -36.00 31.54 0.91
CA TRP A 158 -37.30 30.89 1.03
C TRP A 158 -37.93 31.11 2.41
N ARG A 159 -37.13 31.00 3.49
CA ARG A 159 -37.58 31.30 4.86
C ARG A 159 -37.91 32.78 5.02
N ARG A 160 -37.12 33.70 4.47
CA ARG A 160 -37.36 35.15 4.49
C ARG A 160 -38.67 35.49 3.80
N ARG A 161 -38.88 35.01 2.56
CA ARG A 161 -40.16 35.20 1.83
C ARG A 161 -41.34 34.55 2.54
N GLY A 162 -41.14 33.38 3.14
CA GLY A 162 -42.16 32.71 3.93
C GLY A 162 -42.53 33.50 5.19
N SER A 163 -41.53 34.11 5.85
CA SER A 163 -41.72 34.99 7.01
C SER A 163 -42.42 36.28 6.60
N GLU A 164 -41.99 36.93 5.50
CA GLU A 164 -42.64 38.12 4.95
C GLU A 164 -44.08 37.84 4.49
N ALA A 165 -44.35 36.66 3.96
CA ALA A 165 -45.71 36.23 3.62
C ALA A 165 -46.57 35.90 4.85
N LEU A 166 -45.96 35.55 6.00
CA LEU A 166 -46.66 35.38 7.28
C LEU A 166 -46.93 36.72 7.97
N GLU A 167 -45.95 37.63 7.95
CA GLU A 167 -46.03 39.02 8.43
C GLU A 167 -47.07 39.82 7.63
N ALA A 168 -47.03 39.75 6.30
CA ALA A 168 -48.02 40.39 5.42
C ALA A 168 -49.43 39.82 5.57
N ARG A 169 -49.58 38.65 6.20
CA ARG A 169 -50.87 38.03 6.51
C ARG A 169 -51.37 38.37 7.92
N GLY A 170 -50.67 39.24 8.66
CA GLY A 170 -51.11 39.81 9.93
C GLY A 170 -51.35 38.75 11.00
N VAL A 171 -50.33 37.97 11.34
CA VAL A 171 -50.39 37.06 12.50
C VAL A 171 -49.80 37.78 13.70
N GLU A 172 -50.67 38.29 14.58
CA GLU A 172 -50.27 38.90 15.84
C GLU A 172 -49.34 38.00 16.67
N GLU A 173 -48.37 38.65 17.32
CA GLU A 173 -47.43 38.11 18.31
C GLU A 173 -48.16 37.48 19.49
N GLY A 174 -48.64 36.25 19.33
CA GLY A 174 -49.26 35.46 20.40
C GLY A 174 -49.52 33.99 20.05
N GLY A 175 -49.15 33.56 18.84
CA GLY A 175 -49.47 32.23 18.32
C GLY A 175 -48.39 31.19 18.61
N GLN A 176 -48.57 30.45 19.70
CA GLN A 176 -47.96 29.15 19.99
C GLN A 176 -47.59 28.37 18.71
N LYS A 177 -46.30 28.04 18.53
CA LYS A 177 -45.80 27.24 17.39
C LYS A 177 -46.77 26.08 17.12
N PRO A 178 -47.27 25.89 15.88
CA PRO A 178 -48.29 24.89 15.63
C PRO A 178 -47.80 23.51 16.06
N ASP A 179 -48.51 22.93 17.02
CA ASP A 179 -48.24 21.60 17.55
C ASP A 179 -48.04 20.59 16.40
N VAL A 180 -46.94 19.83 16.46
CA VAL A 180 -46.56 18.83 15.45
C VAL A 180 -47.71 17.86 15.21
N ARG A 181 -48.54 17.61 16.23
CA ARG A 181 -49.75 16.78 16.14
C ARG A 181 -50.82 17.36 15.21
N ARG A 182 -50.93 18.68 15.12
CA ARG A 182 -51.87 19.39 14.24
C ARG A 182 -51.37 19.40 12.79
N MET A 183 -50.06 19.55 12.57
CA MET A 183 -49.45 19.42 11.24
C MET A 183 -49.55 17.98 10.70
N ALA A 184 -49.30 16.97 11.55
CA ALA A 184 -49.42 15.57 11.18
C ALA A 184 -50.84 15.18 10.74
N ARG A 185 -51.89 15.78 11.33
CA ARG A 185 -53.28 15.57 10.88
C ARG A 185 -53.59 16.27 9.57
N ARG A 186 -53.03 17.46 9.33
CA ARG A 186 -53.26 18.25 8.12
C ARG A 186 -52.63 17.60 6.89
N PHE A 187 -51.36 17.19 7.01
CA PHE A 187 -50.64 16.51 5.94
C PHE A 187 -50.86 14.99 5.91
N GLY A 188 -51.50 14.43 6.94
CA GLY A 188 -51.90 13.02 6.99
C GLY A 188 -53.18 12.71 6.22
N ARG A 189 -54.11 13.67 6.10
CA ARG A 189 -55.37 13.46 5.33
C ARG A 189 -55.17 13.43 3.81
N ASP A 190 -54.15 14.10 3.29
CA ASP A 190 -53.85 14.09 1.85
C ASP A 190 -53.16 12.80 1.37
N ARG A 191 -52.82 11.88 2.28
CA ARG A 191 -52.25 10.57 1.91
C ARG A 191 -53.27 9.60 1.31
N ASP A 192 -54.56 9.78 1.58
CA ASP A 192 -55.59 8.82 1.16
C ASP A 192 -56.21 9.17 -0.21
N ALA A 193 -55.84 10.30 -0.83
CA ALA A 193 -56.50 10.81 -2.04
C ALA A 193 -55.60 10.90 -3.29
N ARG A 194 -54.30 10.59 -3.22
CA ARG A 194 -53.41 10.62 -4.38
C ARG A 194 -52.59 9.34 -4.50
N GLU A 195 -53.10 8.42 -5.32
CA GLU A 195 -52.33 7.31 -5.87
C GLU A 195 -51.25 7.87 -6.82
N GLY A 196 -50.07 8.15 -6.27
CA GLY A 196 -48.88 8.49 -7.02
C GLY A 196 -47.68 7.66 -6.53
N PRO A 197 -46.68 7.39 -7.38
CA PRO A 197 -45.57 6.51 -7.00
C PRO A 197 -44.80 7.10 -5.80
N ARG A 198 -44.79 6.35 -4.70
CA ARG A 198 -43.95 6.63 -3.54
C ARG A 198 -42.49 6.60 -3.99
N TRP A 199 -41.77 7.71 -3.84
CA TRP A 199 -40.32 7.68 -3.93
C TRP A 199 -39.77 6.64 -2.94
N GLY A 200 -39.09 5.62 -3.46
CA GLY A 200 -38.61 4.45 -2.70
C GLY A 200 -39.45 3.18 -2.81
N ALA A 201 -40.60 3.20 -3.51
CA ALA A 201 -41.42 2.01 -3.76
C ALA A 201 -41.04 1.28 -5.07
N GLN A 202 -39.75 1.24 -5.41
CA GLN A 202 -39.28 0.34 -6.44
C GLN A 202 -39.25 -1.09 -5.87
N ARG A 203 -40.27 -1.86 -6.23
CA ARG A 203 -40.29 -3.33 -6.34
C ARG A 203 -39.28 -4.05 -5.43
N ARG A 204 -39.59 -4.18 -4.14
CA ARG A 204 -39.01 -5.23 -3.29
C ARG A 204 -39.73 -6.53 -3.65
N GLU A 205 -39.33 -7.14 -4.75
CA GLU A 205 -39.64 -8.55 -5.01
C GLU A 205 -39.06 -9.38 -3.84
N GLY A 206 -39.87 -10.32 -3.34
CA GLY A 206 -39.73 -11.04 -2.08
C GLY A 206 -38.29 -11.34 -1.62
N ARG A 207 -37.75 -10.48 -0.76
CA ARG A 207 -36.65 -10.89 0.13
C ARG A 207 -37.28 -11.48 1.38
N GLU A 208 -37.29 -12.81 1.46
CA GLU A 208 -37.58 -13.54 2.68
C GLU A 208 -36.81 -12.93 3.86
N ALA A 209 -37.49 -12.78 4.99
CA ALA A 209 -36.89 -12.30 6.22
C ALA A 209 -35.64 -13.15 6.53
N PRO A 210 -34.47 -12.55 6.84
CA PRO A 210 -33.27 -13.30 7.12
C PRO A 210 -33.51 -14.27 8.27
N THR A 211 -33.33 -15.57 8.02
CA THR A 211 -33.43 -16.60 9.05
C THR A 211 -32.43 -16.33 10.19
N ARG A 212 -32.82 -16.65 11.43
CA ARG A 212 -32.06 -16.40 12.67
C ARG A 212 -30.57 -16.80 12.58
N ALA A 213 -30.25 -17.84 11.81
CA ALA A 213 -28.88 -18.29 11.56
C ALA A 213 -28.00 -17.25 10.82
N LYS A 214 -28.55 -16.54 9.83
CA LYS A 214 -27.83 -15.47 9.10
C LYS A 214 -27.53 -14.27 10.01
N VAL A 215 -28.43 -13.96 10.93
CA VAL A 215 -28.27 -12.85 11.90
C VAL A 215 -27.23 -13.21 12.97
N LEU A 216 -27.18 -14.47 13.41
CA LEU A 216 -26.17 -14.95 14.37
C LEU A 216 -24.75 -14.95 13.77
N GLY A 217 -24.61 -15.30 12.49
CA GLY A 217 -23.32 -15.24 11.78
C GLY A 217 -22.77 -13.81 11.73
N LEU A 218 -23.63 -12.84 11.44
CA LEU A 218 -23.25 -11.43 11.39
C LEU A 218 -22.90 -10.88 12.78
N ARG A 219 -23.67 -11.26 13.82
CA ARG A 219 -23.37 -10.87 15.21
C ARG A 219 -22.02 -11.42 15.67
N ARG A 220 -21.72 -12.69 15.39
CA ARG A 220 -20.42 -13.32 15.72
C ARG A 220 -19.26 -12.67 14.95
N PHE A 221 -19.49 -12.29 13.70
CA PHE A 221 -18.51 -11.55 12.91
C PHE A 221 -18.17 -10.20 13.56
N TRP A 222 -19.17 -9.41 13.95
CA TRP A 222 -18.94 -8.11 14.58
C TRP A 222 -18.39 -8.21 16.01
N GLU A 223 -18.79 -9.22 16.79
CA GLU A 223 -18.18 -9.51 18.09
C GLU A 223 -16.70 -9.92 17.95
N LYS A 224 -16.35 -10.64 16.87
CA LYS A 224 -14.95 -11.00 16.57
C LYS A 224 -14.12 -9.79 16.13
N VAL A 225 -14.65 -8.97 15.23
CA VAL A 225 -14.00 -7.71 14.80
C VAL A 225 -13.80 -6.76 15.99
N GLY A 226 -14.76 -6.70 16.92
CA GLY A 226 -14.63 -5.92 18.15
C GLY A 226 -13.58 -6.45 19.12
N ARG A 227 -13.34 -7.78 19.16
CA ARG A 227 -12.26 -8.39 19.96
C ARG A 227 -10.88 -8.22 19.32
N GLU A 228 -10.77 -8.32 18.00
CA GLU A 228 -9.51 -8.17 17.26
C GLU A 228 -9.07 -6.69 17.13
N GLY A 229 -10.00 -5.74 17.23
CA GLY A 229 -9.72 -4.30 17.26
C GLY A 229 -9.42 -3.73 18.66
N GLY A 230 -9.48 -4.55 19.72
CA GLY A 230 -9.11 -4.16 21.07
C GLY A 230 -7.59 -4.16 21.22
N VAL A 231 -6.99 -2.97 21.31
CA VAL A 231 -5.58 -2.76 21.62
C VAL A 231 -5.17 -3.63 22.83
N PRO A 232 -4.12 -4.46 22.75
CA PRO A 232 -3.61 -5.13 23.93
C PRO A 232 -3.06 -4.07 24.90
N SER A 233 -3.68 -3.96 26.08
CA SER A 233 -3.12 -3.20 27.19
C SER A 233 -1.79 -3.84 27.60
N PRO A 234 -0.70 -3.08 27.78
CA PRO A 234 0.56 -3.63 28.24
C PRO A 234 0.41 -4.05 29.71
N ALA A 235 0.47 -5.35 29.97
CA ALA A 235 0.57 -5.87 31.33
C ALA A 235 2.03 -5.76 31.80
N LEU A 236 2.20 -5.10 32.94
CA LEU A 236 3.31 -5.26 33.88
C LEU A 236 3.28 -6.65 34.52
#